data_AF-C1L4B4-F1
#
_entry.id   AF-C1L4B4-F1
#
_cell.length_a   1.000
_cell.length_b   1.000
_cell.length_c   1.000
_cell.angle_alpha   90.00
_cell.angle_beta   90.00
_cell.angle_gamma   90.00
#
_symmetry.space_group_name_H-M   'P 1'
#
loop_
_entity.id
_entity.type
_entity.pdbx_description
1 polymer ?
#
loop_
_entity_poly.entity_id
_entity_poly.type
_entity_poly.pdbx_seq_one_letter_code
_entity_poly.pdbx_strand_id
1 'polypeptide(L)'
;MRHILRKAYFIGKLREKLQYNMTTKIGVIQMQSTANKEWNFNQAVKYINKAIASGVKIVFLPECFDFVVLSHKETLNLAEVLKGPLVTRYCSLAARENLWISLGGAHIKSSDNDDQIYNSHIVINSDGQIVGVYHKVHLFDANLNAEEITTPNIKSTCTQSSVSQK
;
A
#
# COMPACT_ATOMS: atom_id res chain seq x y z
N MET A 1 65.49 -29.35 -25.70
CA MET A 1 64.02 -29.44 -25.84
C MET A 1 63.66 -30.93 -25.76
N ARG A 2 62.87 -31.45 -24.83
CA ARG A 2 61.60 -30.97 -24.29
C ARG A 2 61.45 -31.38 -22.81
N HIS A 3 60.89 -30.45 -22.05
CA HIS A 3 60.49 -30.56 -20.65
C HIS A 3 59.31 -31.54 -20.43
N ILE A 4 59.44 -32.32 -19.34
CA ILE A 4 58.49 -32.52 -18.22
C ILE A 4 56.98 -32.30 -18.49
N LEU A 5 56.15 -33.30 -18.14
CA LEU A 5 55.18 -33.27 -17.02
C LEU A 5 54.06 -34.29 -17.20
N ARG A 6 53.98 -35.22 -16.23
CA ARG A 6 52.82 -36.07 -15.95
C ARG A 6 51.64 -35.17 -15.56
N LYS A 7 50.56 -35.16 -16.34
CA LYS A 7 49.29 -34.55 -15.91
C LYS A 7 48.59 -35.51 -14.95
N ALA A 8 48.71 -35.25 -13.65
CA ALA A 8 47.76 -35.75 -12.66
C ALA A 8 46.48 -34.92 -12.79
N TYR A 9 45.38 -35.55 -13.18
CA TYR A 9 44.06 -34.94 -13.14
C TYR A 9 43.55 -35.00 -11.71
N PHE A 10 43.66 -33.89 -10.99
CA PHE A 10 42.93 -33.69 -9.74
C PHE A 10 41.52 -33.24 -10.12
N ILE A 11 40.55 -34.15 -10.10
CA ILE A 11 39.12 -33.79 -10.16
C ILE A 11 38.77 -33.23 -8.78
N GLY A 12 39.19 -31.98 -8.54
CA GLY A 12 38.72 -31.19 -7.42
C GLY A 12 37.24 -30.91 -7.65
N LYS A 13 36.38 -31.48 -6.80
CA LYS A 13 34.96 -31.15 -6.70
C LYS A 13 34.84 -29.63 -6.55
N LEU A 14 34.52 -28.91 -7.63
CA LEU A 14 34.11 -27.51 -7.57
C LEU A 14 32.80 -27.48 -6.79
N ARG A 15 32.91 -27.31 -5.47
CA ARG A 15 31.80 -26.94 -4.61
C ARG A 15 31.57 -25.45 -4.85
N GLU A 16 30.97 -25.12 -5.99
CA GLU A 16 30.36 -23.81 -6.18
C GLU A 16 29.27 -23.68 -5.13
N LYS A 17 29.59 -23.00 -4.03
CA LYS A 17 28.59 -22.42 -3.14
C LYS A 17 27.94 -21.27 -3.90
N LEU A 18 27.01 -21.59 -4.81
CA LEU A 18 25.98 -20.65 -5.22
C LEU A 18 25.07 -20.44 -4.00
N GLN A 19 25.51 -19.56 -3.11
CA GLN A 19 24.73 -19.13 -1.97
C GLN A 19 23.71 -18.11 -2.49
N TYR A 20 22.65 -18.60 -3.13
CA TYR A 20 21.46 -17.81 -3.43
C TYR A 20 20.85 -17.39 -2.09
N ASN A 21 21.20 -16.20 -1.63
CA ASN A 21 20.57 -15.60 -0.46
C ASN A 21 19.21 -15.05 -0.91
N MET A 22 18.21 -15.94 -0.99
CA MET A 22 16.84 -15.68 -1.47
C MET A 22 15.99 -14.84 -0.51
N THR A 23 16.60 -14.20 0.48
CA THR A 23 15.86 -13.51 1.54
C THR A 23 15.45 -12.13 1.09
N THR A 24 14.20 -12.01 0.63
CA THR A 24 13.56 -10.71 0.36
C THR A 24 13.12 -10.08 1.68
N LYS A 25 13.67 -8.91 2.01
CA LYS A 25 13.18 -8.11 3.16
C LYS A 25 11.92 -7.36 2.78
N ILE A 26 10.90 -7.47 3.63
CA ILE A 26 9.63 -6.75 3.51
C ILE A 26 9.51 -5.71 4.63
N GLY A 27 8.75 -4.64 4.38
CA GLY A 27 8.42 -3.63 5.37
C GLY A 27 6.92 -3.50 5.53
N VAL A 28 6.42 -3.57 6.76
CA VAL A 28 5.01 -3.30 7.08
C VAL A 28 4.95 -1.97 7.80
N ILE A 29 4.20 -1.02 7.25
CA ILE A 29 4.10 0.34 7.77
C ILE A 29 2.78 0.48 8.51
N GLN A 30 2.84 1.04 9.72
CA GLN A 30 1.68 1.52 10.45
C GLN A 30 1.80 3.05 10.57
N MET A 31 0.69 3.74 10.31
CA MET A 31 0.59 5.20 10.43
C MET A 31 -0.81 5.59 10.86
N GLN A 32 -0.94 6.76 11.48
CA GLN A 32 -2.23 7.34 11.84
C GLN A 32 -2.61 8.37 10.78
N SER A 33 -3.48 7.98 9.85
CA SER A 33 -3.97 8.89 8.82
C SER A 33 -4.92 9.95 9.38
N THR A 34 -4.92 11.12 8.74
CA THR A 34 -5.78 12.26 9.05
C THR A 34 -6.58 12.67 7.81
N ALA A 35 -7.38 13.73 7.89
CA ALA A 35 -8.02 14.33 6.72
C ALA A 35 -7.02 15.01 5.75
N ASN A 36 -5.79 15.27 6.19
CA ASN A 36 -4.78 15.97 5.38
C ASN A 36 -3.94 14.98 4.55
N LYS A 37 -4.32 14.83 3.27
CA LYS A 37 -3.65 13.92 2.31
C LYS A 37 -2.16 14.19 2.16
N GLU A 38 -1.76 15.45 2.15
CA GLU A 38 -0.35 15.82 1.98
C GLU A 38 0.46 15.44 3.21
N TRP A 39 -0.08 15.68 4.41
CA TRP A 39 0.56 15.23 5.65
C TRP A 39 0.67 13.70 5.70
N ASN A 40 -0.38 12.98 5.31
CA ASN A 40 -0.39 11.50 5.28
C ASN A 40 0.68 10.98 4.32
N PHE A 41 0.74 11.52 3.09
CA PHE A 41 1.74 11.15 2.10
C PHE A 41 3.17 11.36 2.63
N ASN A 42 3.43 12.51 3.26
CA ASN A 42 4.74 12.81 3.82
C ASN A 42 5.13 11.88 4.99
N GLN A 43 4.17 11.48 5.83
CA GLN A 43 4.41 10.45 6.85
C GLN A 43 4.73 9.10 6.22
N ALA A 44 3.94 8.67 5.23
CA ALA A 44 4.19 7.41 4.51
C ALA A 44 5.59 7.39 3.90
N VAL A 45 5.98 8.45 3.17
CA VAL A 45 7.32 8.58 2.56
C VAL A 45 8.42 8.51 3.61
N LYS A 46 8.25 9.16 4.76
CA LYS A 46 9.22 9.08 5.87
C LYS A 46 9.44 7.64 6.35
N TYR A 47 8.37 6.84 6.48
CA TYR A 47 8.49 5.42 6.88
C TYR A 47 9.05 4.54 5.75
N ILE A 48 8.65 4.79 4.50
CA ILE A 48 9.19 4.12 3.31
C ILE A 48 10.69 4.32 3.22
N ASN A 49 11.19 5.55 3.40
CA ASN A 49 12.62 5.86 3.36
C ASN A 49 13.41 5.11 4.43
N LYS A 50 12.86 4.93 5.64
CA LYS A 50 13.46 4.09 6.68
C LYS A 50 13.52 2.61 6.29
N ALA A 51 12.47 2.11 5.64
CA ALA A 51 12.43 0.74 5.13
C ALA A 51 13.47 0.53 4.02
N ILE A 52 13.56 1.46 3.06
CA ILE A 52 14.58 1.46 1.99
C ILE A 52 15.98 1.41 2.59
N ALA A 53 16.27 2.27 3.57
CA ALA A 53 17.56 2.29 4.27
C ALA A 53 17.90 0.96 4.98
N SER A 54 16.90 0.13 5.28
CA SER A 54 17.06 -1.20 5.88
C SER A 54 17.20 -2.34 4.85
N GLY A 55 17.19 -2.01 3.56
CA GLY A 55 17.29 -2.94 2.43
C GLY A 55 15.97 -3.64 2.08
N VAL A 56 14.82 -3.07 2.46
CA VAL A 56 13.50 -3.59 2.10
C VAL A 56 13.27 -3.46 0.59
N LYS A 57 12.62 -4.47 0.00
CA LYS A 57 12.28 -4.52 -1.44
C LYS A 57 10.79 -4.36 -1.73
N ILE A 58 9.95 -4.55 -0.72
CA ILE A 58 8.51 -4.30 -0.80
C ILE A 58 7.99 -3.72 0.51
N VAL A 59 7.17 -2.67 0.41
CA VAL A 59 6.51 -2.05 1.56
C VAL A 59 4.99 -2.20 1.47
N PHE A 60 4.35 -2.39 2.61
CA PHE A 60 2.90 -2.49 2.77
C PHE A 60 2.42 -1.31 3.60
N LEU A 61 1.61 -0.44 3.02
CA LEU A 61 0.91 0.64 3.69
C LEU A 61 -0.43 0.11 4.24
N PRO A 62 -0.97 0.71 5.32
CA PRO A 62 -2.22 0.27 5.91
C PRO A 62 -3.42 0.65 5.02
N GLU A 63 -4.60 0.13 5.38
CA GLU A 63 -5.89 0.64 4.93
C GLU A 63 -6.05 2.12 5.32
N CYS A 64 -6.73 2.91 4.48
CA CYS A 64 -6.95 4.35 4.66
C CYS A 64 -5.65 5.16 4.84
N PHE A 65 -4.54 4.74 4.22
CA PHE A 65 -3.27 5.49 4.25
C PHE A 65 -3.38 6.87 3.57
N ASP A 66 -4.37 7.05 2.70
CA ASP A 66 -4.61 8.26 1.91
C ASP A 66 -5.27 9.35 2.74
N PHE A 67 -6.37 9.05 3.44
CA PHE A 67 -7.02 9.91 4.42
C PHE A 67 -8.07 9.15 5.25
N VAL A 68 -8.48 9.78 6.36
CA VAL A 68 -9.62 9.36 7.19
C VAL A 68 -10.49 10.57 7.49
N VAL A 69 -11.77 10.49 7.15
CA VAL A 69 -12.81 11.48 7.46
C VAL A 69 -14.09 10.76 7.90
N LEU A 70 -14.95 11.45 8.66
CA LEU A 70 -16.21 10.87 9.16
C LEU A 70 -17.37 11.01 8.16
N SER A 71 -17.32 12.01 7.29
CA SER A 71 -18.41 12.34 6.36
C SER A 71 -18.25 11.59 5.04
N HIS A 72 -19.32 10.92 4.60
CA HIS A 72 -19.37 10.30 3.28
C HIS A 72 -19.19 11.34 2.17
N LYS A 73 -19.80 12.51 2.30
CA LYS A 73 -19.63 13.62 1.34
C LYS A 73 -18.18 14.11 1.28
N GLU A 74 -17.50 14.19 2.42
CA GLU A 74 -16.07 14.56 2.43
C GLU A 74 -15.22 13.45 1.81
N THR A 75 -15.57 12.18 2.03
CA THR A 75 -14.90 11.04 1.40
C THR A 75 -15.01 11.13 -0.13
N LEU A 76 -16.21 11.40 -0.65
CA LEU A 76 -16.45 11.63 -2.09
C LEU A 76 -15.64 12.81 -2.63
N ASN A 77 -15.51 13.89 -1.87
CA ASN A 77 -14.73 15.05 -2.30
C ASN A 77 -13.22 14.79 -2.33
N LEU A 78 -12.71 13.99 -1.38
CA LEU A 78 -11.27 13.72 -1.24
C LEU A 78 -10.78 12.51 -2.04
N ALA A 79 -11.67 11.56 -2.35
CA ALA A 79 -11.36 10.38 -3.14
C ALA A 79 -10.88 10.76 -4.54
N GLU A 80 -9.95 9.97 -5.07
CA GLU A 80 -9.38 10.19 -6.40
C GLU A 80 -9.68 8.99 -7.30
N VAL A 81 -9.59 9.19 -8.62
CA VAL A 81 -9.60 8.06 -9.57
C VAL A 81 -8.29 7.27 -9.46
N LEU A 82 -8.28 6.02 -9.96
CA LEU A 82 -7.12 5.13 -9.85
C LEU A 82 -5.81 5.72 -10.39
N LYS A 83 -5.87 6.50 -11.48
CA LYS A 83 -4.71 7.20 -12.07
C LYS A 83 -4.62 8.66 -11.62
N GLY A 84 -5.17 8.97 -10.45
CA GLY A 84 -5.16 10.30 -9.86
C GLY A 84 -3.79 10.72 -9.33
N PRO A 85 -3.68 11.97 -8.85
CA PRO A 85 -2.44 12.53 -8.31
C PRO A 85 -1.75 11.67 -7.24
N LEU A 86 -2.49 11.14 -6.27
CA LEU A 86 -1.94 10.38 -5.15
C LEU A 86 -1.28 9.07 -5.63
N VAL A 87 -2.02 8.24 -6.37
CA VAL A 87 -1.49 6.96 -6.87
C VAL A 87 -0.31 7.21 -7.81
N THR A 88 -0.39 8.23 -8.67
CA THR A 88 0.71 8.64 -9.56
C THR A 88 1.96 9.01 -8.77
N ARG A 89 1.84 9.70 -7.62
CA ARG A 89 3.00 10.01 -6.76
C ARG A 89 3.64 8.74 -6.19
N TYR A 90 2.84 7.74 -5.79
CA TYR A 90 3.38 6.44 -5.34
C TYR A 90 4.01 5.64 -6.48
N CYS A 91 3.46 5.69 -7.70
CA CYS A 91 4.08 5.11 -8.89
C CYS A 91 5.48 5.72 -9.15
N SER A 92 5.58 7.05 -9.14
CA SER A 92 6.86 7.75 -9.30
C SER A 92 7.84 7.43 -8.18
N LEU A 93 7.36 7.32 -6.94
CA LEU A 93 8.17 6.92 -5.79
C LEU A 93 8.71 5.49 -5.96
N ALA A 94 7.85 4.53 -6.33
CA ALA A 94 8.23 3.14 -6.56
C ALA A 94 9.32 3.02 -7.63
N ALA A 95 9.13 3.69 -8.77
CA ALA A 95 10.10 3.73 -9.86
C ALA A 95 11.44 4.34 -9.43
N ARG A 96 11.40 5.49 -8.74
CA ARG A 96 12.61 6.21 -8.32
C ARG A 96 13.43 5.40 -7.32
N GLU A 97 12.78 4.70 -6.40
CA GLU A 97 13.44 3.97 -5.32
C GLU A 97 13.68 2.49 -5.65
N ASN A 98 13.29 2.02 -6.84
CA ASN A 98 13.32 0.60 -7.24
C ASN A 98 12.68 -0.31 -6.17
N LEU A 99 11.46 0.06 -5.76
CA LEU A 99 10.75 -0.50 -4.61
C LEU A 99 9.33 -0.90 -5.00
N TRP A 100 8.89 -2.09 -4.57
CA TRP A 100 7.49 -2.48 -4.68
C TRP A 100 6.65 -1.84 -3.56
N ILE A 101 5.46 -1.36 -3.89
CA ILE A 101 4.57 -0.69 -2.93
C ILE A 101 3.19 -1.34 -2.98
N SER A 102 2.72 -1.81 -1.83
CA SER A 102 1.35 -2.25 -1.59
C SER A 102 0.60 -1.15 -0.86
N LEU A 103 -0.35 -0.52 -1.55
CA LEU A 103 -1.25 0.50 -1.01
C LEU A 103 -2.49 -0.18 -0.42
N GLY A 104 -2.50 -0.42 0.90
CA GLY A 104 -3.41 -1.38 1.56
C GLY A 104 -4.90 -1.11 1.50
N GLY A 105 -5.33 0.08 1.08
CA GLY A 105 -6.75 0.43 0.91
C GLY A 105 -6.93 1.92 0.67
N ALA A 106 -6.87 2.35 -0.58
CA ALA A 106 -7.15 3.73 -0.99
C ALA A 106 -8.63 3.94 -1.31
N HIS A 107 -9.14 5.14 -1.08
CA HIS A 107 -10.47 5.57 -1.51
C HIS A 107 -10.43 5.94 -3.00
N ILE A 108 -10.85 5.01 -3.84
CA ILE A 108 -10.83 5.16 -5.30
C ILE A 108 -12.24 5.36 -5.84
N LYS A 109 -12.45 6.45 -6.58
CA LYS A 109 -13.71 6.70 -7.29
C LYS A 109 -13.92 5.69 -8.41
N SER A 110 -15.16 5.26 -8.58
CA SER A 110 -15.58 4.50 -9.76
C SER A 110 -15.46 5.38 -11.01
N SER A 111 -15.10 4.77 -12.14
CA SER A 111 -15.16 5.45 -13.45
C SER A 111 -16.58 5.58 -13.98
N ASP A 112 -17.48 4.73 -13.48
CA ASP A 112 -18.82 4.53 -14.05
C ASP A 112 -19.90 5.24 -13.23
N ASN A 113 -19.57 5.65 -11.99
CA ASN A 113 -20.48 6.31 -11.07
C ASN A 113 -19.72 7.25 -10.12
N ASP A 114 -19.98 8.56 -10.23
CA ASP A 114 -19.31 9.60 -9.44
C ASP A 114 -19.61 9.52 -7.94
N ASP A 115 -20.72 8.89 -7.54
CA ASP A 115 -21.13 8.73 -6.14
C ASP A 115 -20.62 7.42 -5.52
N GLN A 116 -19.87 6.61 -6.27
CA GLN A 116 -19.36 5.33 -5.80
C GLN A 116 -17.85 5.38 -5.52
N ILE A 117 -17.48 4.91 -4.33
CA ILE A 117 -16.08 4.78 -3.88
C ILE A 117 -15.79 3.33 -3.55
N TYR A 118 -14.65 2.84 -4.02
CA TYR A 118 -14.09 1.57 -3.64
C TYR A 118 -12.97 1.76 -2.64
N ASN A 119 -12.95 0.90 -1.63
CA ASN A 119 -11.74 0.65 -0.86
C ASN A 119 -10.86 -0.30 -1.66
N SER A 120 -9.78 0.23 -2.23
CA SER A 120 -8.96 -0.45 -3.23
C SER A 120 -7.55 -0.70 -2.73
N HIS A 121 -7.17 -1.97 -2.66
CA HIS A 121 -5.78 -2.38 -2.50
C HIS A 121 -5.09 -2.32 -3.86
N ILE A 122 -4.02 -1.53 -3.97
CA ILE A 122 -3.28 -1.32 -5.23
C ILE A 122 -1.85 -1.82 -5.06
N VAL A 123 -1.35 -2.61 -6.01
CA VAL A 123 0.03 -3.10 -6.03
C VAL A 123 0.79 -2.41 -7.16
N ILE A 124 1.91 -1.78 -6.80
CA ILE A 124 2.81 -1.05 -7.70
C ILE A 124 4.16 -1.78 -7.71
N ASN A 125 4.65 -2.12 -8.90
CA ASN A 125 5.97 -2.74 -9.06
C ASN A 125 7.10 -1.70 -8.99
N SER A 126 8.34 -2.19 -8.99
CA SER A 126 9.56 -1.36 -8.95
C SER A 126 9.77 -0.47 -10.18
N ASP A 127 9.03 -0.68 -11.28
CA ASP A 127 9.06 0.19 -12.46
C ASP A 127 8.00 1.32 -12.37
N GLY A 128 7.28 1.40 -11.25
CA GLY A 128 6.19 2.36 -11.05
C GLY A 128 4.89 2.00 -11.77
N GLN A 129 4.73 0.76 -12.20
CA GLN A 129 3.52 0.28 -12.88
C GLN A 129 2.55 -0.33 -11.87
N ILE A 130 1.26 -0.02 -12.03
CA ILE A 130 0.20 -0.71 -11.31
C ILE A 130 0.07 -2.11 -11.90
N VAL A 131 0.35 -3.14 -11.12
CA VAL A 131 0.32 -4.55 -11.53
C VAL A 131 -0.86 -5.33 -10.97
N GLY A 132 -1.61 -4.73 -10.04
CA GLY A 132 -2.81 -5.33 -9.48
C GLY A 132 -3.67 -4.31 -8.74
N VAL A 133 -4.98 -4.50 -8.81
CA VAL A 133 -5.98 -3.75 -8.07
C VAL A 133 -7.01 -4.73 -7.53
N TYR A 134 -7.32 -4.64 -6.26
CA TYR A 134 -8.36 -5.41 -5.59
C TYR A 134 -9.32 -4.45 -4.88
N HIS A 135 -10.61 -4.53 -5.19
CA HIS A 135 -11.65 -3.79 -4.48
C HIS A 135 -12.20 -4.66 -3.36
N LYS A 136 -12.25 -4.14 -2.13
CA LYS A 136 -12.77 -4.84 -0.96
C LYS A 136 -14.22 -5.29 -1.21
N VAL A 137 -14.44 -6.60 -1.33
CA VAL A 137 -15.76 -7.16 -1.65
C VAL A 137 -16.66 -7.32 -0.41
N HIS A 138 -16.06 -7.57 0.76
CA HIS A 138 -16.79 -7.70 2.03
C HIS A 138 -16.77 -6.36 2.74
N LEU A 139 -17.79 -5.54 2.47
CA LEU A 139 -18.03 -4.33 3.23
C LEU A 139 -18.68 -4.71 4.57
N PHE A 140 -18.12 -4.17 5.65
CA PHE A 140 -18.67 -4.37 6.98
C PHE A 140 -19.85 -3.42 7.16
N ASP A 141 -21.05 -3.97 7.09
CA ASP A 141 -22.29 -3.26 7.39
C ASP A 141 -22.67 -3.54 8.84
N ALA A 142 -22.03 -2.82 9.76
CA ALA A 142 -22.50 -2.79 11.14
C ALA A 142 -23.34 -1.54 11.35
N ASN A 143 -24.64 -1.76 11.54
CA ASN A 143 -25.49 -0.81 12.22
C ASN A 143 -25.01 -0.67 13.67
N LEU A 144 -24.08 0.25 13.89
CA LEU A 144 -23.82 0.78 15.21
C LEU A 144 -25.02 1.65 15.57
N ASN A 145 -26.02 1.05 16.21
CA ASN A 145 -27.12 1.81 16.81
C ASN A 145 -26.50 2.89 17.70
N ALA A 146 -26.83 4.15 17.43
CA ALA A 146 -26.28 5.31 18.12
C ALA A 146 -26.72 5.46 19.59
N GLU A 147 -27.26 4.40 20.19
CA GLU A 147 -27.67 4.34 21.59
C GLU A 147 -26.63 3.54 22.37
N GLU A 148 -25.56 4.24 22.78
CA GLU A 148 -24.73 4.01 23.99
C GLU A 148 -23.29 4.50 23.77
N ILE A 149 -23.14 5.79 23.47
CA ILE A 149 -21.91 6.52 23.84
C ILE A 149 -22.33 7.79 24.56
N THR A 150 -22.89 7.64 25.76
CA THR A 150 -22.99 8.74 26.73
C THR A 150 -21.62 8.97 27.36
N THR A 151 -20.74 9.67 26.65
CA THR A 151 -19.70 10.48 27.30
C THR A 151 -20.26 11.87 27.55
N PRO A 152 -20.04 12.52 28.72
CA PRO A 152 -20.86 13.63 29.19
C PRO A 152 -20.80 14.94 28.39
N ASN A 153 -20.11 15.03 27.24
CA ASN A 153 -19.82 16.33 26.62
C ASN A 153 -19.76 16.39 25.08
N ILE A 154 -20.33 15.46 24.33
CA ILE A 154 -20.41 15.63 22.86
C ILE A 154 -21.80 15.20 22.36
N LYS A 155 -22.62 16.17 21.96
CA LYS A 155 -23.83 15.90 21.18
C LYS A 155 -23.42 15.71 19.72
N SER A 156 -23.37 14.47 19.24
CA SER A 156 -23.29 14.17 17.82
C SER A 156 -24.52 13.36 17.41
N THR A 157 -25.50 14.03 16.82
CA THR A 157 -26.65 13.38 16.19
C THR A 157 -26.23 12.93 14.79
N CYS A 158 -26.10 11.62 14.60
CA CYS A 158 -25.88 11.01 13.29
C CYS A 158 -27.23 10.52 12.77
N THR A 159 -27.79 11.20 11.78
CA THR A 159 -28.92 10.67 11.00
C THR A 159 -28.35 10.19 9.68
N GLN A 160 -28.28 8.87 9.49
CA GLN A 160 -27.99 8.28 8.19
C GLN A 160 -29.30 7.96 7.47
N SER A 161 -29.44 8.53 6.27
CA SER A 161 -30.47 8.17 5.31
C SER A 161 -30.07 6.84 4.66
N SER A 162 -30.90 5.82 4.85
CA SER A 162 -30.79 4.51 4.21
C SER A 162 -30.74 4.63 2.69
N VAL A 163 -29.66 4.18 2.05
CA VAL A 163 -29.65 3.92 0.60
C VAL A 163 -29.91 2.43 0.40
N SER A 164 -31.10 2.14 -0.13
CA SER A 164 -31.56 0.80 -0.51
C SER A 164 -30.68 0.24 -1.63
N GLN A 165 -30.12 -0.95 -1.42
CA GLN A 165 -29.51 -1.74 -2.49
C GLN A 165 -30.61 -2.28 -3.42
N LYS A 166 -30.43 -2.09 -4.72
CA LYS A 166 -31.03 -2.91 -5.78
C LYS A 166 -29.95 -3.28 -6.78
#